data_AF-A0A2E9UN84-F1
#
_entry.id   AF-A0A2E9UN84-F1
#
_cell.length_a   1.000
_cell.length_b   1.000
_cell.length_c   1.000
_cell.angle_alpha   90.00
_cell.angle_beta   90.00
_cell.angle_gamma   90.00
#
_symmetry.space_group_name_H-M   'P 1'
#
loop_
_entity.id
_entity.type
_entity.pdbx_description
1 polymer ?
#
loop_
_entity_poly.entity_id
_entity_poly.type
_entity_poly.pdbx_seq_one_letter_code
_entity_poly.pdbx_strand_id
1 'polypeptide(L)'
;MAFGQIVAVVGLIAILFWSMAIFRVEDGLSPEMSRTLFDLGNFTFATQWIAIGGFLLFTGISSLQTRVFATWIGWSSVVIALALLVGRCFWTDQTAFGPYVLYWIWLIVIGVILFIRARAKG
;
A
#
# COMPACT_ATOMS: atom_id res chain seq x y z
N MET A 1 -3.12 16.07 3.12
CA MET A 1 -2.22 16.20 1.95
C MET A 1 -0.92 15.42 2.12
N ALA A 2 -0.21 15.50 3.27
CA ALA A 2 1.08 14.83 3.47
C ALA A 2 1.11 13.29 3.29
N PHE A 3 0.07 12.57 3.73
CA PHE A 3 0.06 11.10 3.69
C PHE A 3 0.12 10.52 2.26
N GLY A 4 -0.79 10.97 1.38
CA GLY A 4 -0.82 10.51 -0.01
C GLY A 4 0.45 10.88 -0.77
N GLN A 5 1.08 12.01 -0.43
CA GLN A 5 2.37 12.42 -1.00
C GLN A 5 3.49 11.47 -0.59
N ILE A 6 3.56 11.03 0.68
CA ILE A 6 4.56 10.06 1.14
C ILE A 6 4.40 8.73 0.37
N VAL A 7 3.18 8.20 0.28
CA VAL A 7 2.94 6.94 -0.45
C VAL A 7 3.32 7.09 -1.93
N ALA A 8 2.93 8.20 -2.56
CA ALA A 8 3.26 8.47 -3.96
C ALA A 8 4.77 8.60 -4.19
N VAL A 9 5.49 9.36 -3.35
CA VAL A 9 6.94 9.56 -3.47
C VAL A 9 7.69 8.25 -3.30
N VAL A 10 7.37 7.48 -2.25
CA VAL A 10 8.03 6.18 -2.03
C VAL A 10 7.73 5.21 -3.18
N GLY A 11 6.52 5.27 -3.75
CA GLY A 11 6.13 4.46 -4.90
C GLY A 11 6.87 4.83 -6.17
N LEU A 12 7.05 6.13 -6.42
CA LEU A 12 7.86 6.63 -7.53
C LEU A 12 9.31 6.16 -7.40
N ILE A 13 9.88 6.19 -6.19
CA ILE A 13 11.25 5.69 -5.95
C ILE A 13 11.35 4.19 -6.27
N ALA A 14 10.37 3.38 -5.84
CA ALA A 14 10.36 1.95 -6.17
C ALA A 14 10.29 1.71 -7.70
N ILE A 15 9.45 2.48 -8.41
CA ILE A 15 9.33 2.42 -9.87
C ILE A 15 10.66 2.78 -10.55
N LEU A 16 11.37 3.79 -10.05
CA LEU A 16 12.67 4.18 -10.60
C LEU A 16 13.68 3.03 -10.49
N PHE A 17 13.76 2.37 -9.33
CA PHE A 17 14.66 1.23 -9.14
C PHE A 17 14.35 0.06 -10.07
N TRP A 18 13.07 -0.36 -10.16
CA TRP A 18 12.67 -1.43 -11.07
C TRP A 18 12.89 -1.06 -12.54
N SER A 19 12.61 0.18 -12.93
CA SER A 19 12.82 0.64 -14.31
C SER A 19 14.29 0.58 -14.69
N MET A 20 15.18 1.00 -13.80
CA MET A 20 16.62 0.89 -14.01
C MET A 20 17.07 -0.57 -14.06
N ALA A 21 16.56 -1.43 -13.17
CA ALA A 21 16.90 -2.85 -13.14
C ALA A 21 16.52 -3.58 -14.44
N ILE A 22 15.37 -3.24 -15.03
CA ILE A 22 14.80 -3.95 -16.19
C ILE A 22 15.30 -3.35 -17.51
N PHE A 23 15.27 -2.02 -17.66
CA PHE A 23 15.44 -1.39 -18.98
C PHE A 23 16.87 -0.97 -19.30
N ARG A 24 17.82 -1.08 -18.36
CA ARG A 24 19.22 -0.67 -18.57
C ARG A 24 20.20 -1.82 -18.75
N VAL A 25 19.72 -3.06 -18.77
CA VAL A 25 20.58 -4.25 -18.94
C VAL A 25 21.33 -4.19 -20.28
N GLU A 26 20.64 -3.78 -21.35
CA GLU A 26 21.23 -3.62 -22.69
C GLU A 26 22.17 -2.41 -22.79
N ASP A 27 22.06 -1.45 -21.87
CA ASP A 27 22.89 -0.23 -21.79
C ASP A 27 24.22 -0.46 -21.02
N GLY A 28 24.55 -1.73 -20.69
CA GLY A 28 25.79 -2.09 -20.00
C GLY A 28 25.68 -2.18 -18.47
N LEU A 29 24.47 -2.22 -17.92
CA LEU A 29 24.26 -2.48 -16.49
C LEU A 29 24.62 -3.94 -16.17
N SER A 30 25.51 -4.16 -15.19
CA SER A 30 25.90 -5.53 -14.82
C SER A 30 24.72 -6.32 -14.24
N PRO A 31 24.68 -7.65 -14.40
CA PRO A 31 23.64 -8.50 -13.81
C PRO A 31 23.52 -8.35 -12.29
N GLU A 32 24.64 -8.20 -11.58
CA GLU A 32 24.66 -8.01 -10.12
C GLU A 32 24.03 -6.68 -9.72
N MET A 33 24.31 -5.62 -10.47
CA MET A 33 23.70 -4.30 -10.24
C MET A 33 22.19 -4.34 -10.55
N SER A 34 21.77 -5.00 -11.63
CA SER A 34 20.35 -5.19 -11.97
C SER A 34 19.59 -5.89 -10.83
N ARG A 35 20.14 -6.98 -10.27
CA ARG A 35 19.54 -7.66 -9.11
C ARG A 35 19.44 -6.76 -7.89
N THR A 36 20.52 -6.02 -7.59
CA THR A 36 20.56 -5.09 -6.45
C THR A 36 19.48 -4.00 -6.58
N LEU A 37 19.32 -3.42 -7.77
CA LEU A 37 18.28 -2.42 -8.05
C LEU A 37 16.88 -3.04 -7.95
N PHE A 38 16.69 -4.27 -8.41
CA PHE A 38 15.41 -4.96 -8.28
C PHE A 38 15.04 -5.18 -6.80
N ASP A 39 16.00 -5.61 -5.99
CA ASP A 39 15.82 -5.80 -4.54
C ASP A 39 15.56 -4.48 -3.80
N LEU A 40 16.23 -3.40 -4.19
CA LEU A 40 15.96 -2.04 -3.70
C LEU A 40 14.54 -1.57 -4.04
N GLY A 41 14.06 -1.87 -5.24
CA GLY A 41 12.69 -1.61 -5.66
C GLY A 41 11.69 -2.37 -4.77
N ASN A 42 11.91 -3.66 -4.55
CA ASN A 42 11.06 -4.49 -3.68
C ASN A 42 11.07 -3.99 -2.22
N PHE A 43 12.25 -3.68 -1.68
CA PHE A 43 12.39 -3.15 -0.33
C PHE A 43 11.67 -1.80 -0.15
N THR A 44 11.81 -0.92 -1.14
CA THR A 44 11.17 0.41 -1.14
C THR A 44 9.65 0.27 -1.24
N PHE A 45 9.18 -0.59 -2.14
CA PHE A 45 7.76 -0.92 -2.28
C PHE A 45 7.17 -1.48 -0.99
N ALA A 46 7.83 -2.48 -0.38
CA ALA A 46 7.39 -3.03 0.90
C ALA A 46 7.34 -1.96 2.01
N THR A 47 8.25 -1.00 2.00
CA THR A 47 8.28 0.10 2.98
C THR A 47 7.03 0.99 2.91
N GLN A 48 6.36 1.08 1.76
CA GLN A 48 5.08 1.80 1.65
C GLN A 48 3.98 1.18 2.51
N TRP A 49 4.06 -0.12 2.80
CA TRP A 49 3.05 -0.82 3.60
C TRP A 49 2.96 -0.26 5.03
N ILE A 50 4.05 0.30 5.56
CA ILE A 50 4.05 0.96 6.87
C ILE A 50 3.15 2.20 6.84
N ALA A 51 3.32 3.04 5.83
CA ALA A 51 2.52 4.24 5.66
C ALA A 51 1.04 3.86 5.46
N ILE A 52 0.76 2.95 4.52
CA ILE A 52 -0.60 2.48 4.23
C ILE A 52 -1.25 1.87 5.48
N GLY A 53 -0.53 1.01 6.20
CA GLY A 53 -1.00 0.39 7.44
C GLY A 53 -1.31 1.42 8.52
N GLY A 54 -0.43 2.40 8.74
CA GLY A 54 -0.67 3.48 9.71
C GLY A 54 -1.92 4.30 9.38
N PHE A 55 -2.13 4.63 8.10
CA PHE A 55 -3.34 5.32 7.65
C PHE A 55 -4.60 4.47 7.85
N LEU A 56 -4.60 3.20 7.41
CA LEU A 56 -5.76 2.32 7.59
C LEU A 56 -6.07 2.08 9.07
N LEU A 57 -5.06 2.01 9.93
CA LEU A 57 -5.25 1.82 11.36
C LEU A 57 -5.98 3.03 11.96
N PHE A 58 -5.50 4.23 11.65
CA PHE A 58 -6.13 5.47 12.12
C PHE A 58 -7.54 5.62 11.56
N THR A 59 -7.72 5.44 10.25
CA THR A 59 -9.03 5.47 9.59
C THR A 59 -10.00 4.45 10.22
N GLY A 60 -9.55 3.22 10.45
CA GLY A 60 -10.36 2.16 11.05
C GLY A 60 -10.80 2.51 12.47
N ILE A 61 -9.87 2.91 13.33
CA ILE A 61 -10.17 3.31 14.72
C ILE A 61 -11.13 4.50 14.76
N SER A 62 -10.84 5.56 13.99
CA SER A 62 -11.73 6.73 13.92
C SER A 62 -13.12 6.36 13.41
N SER A 63 -13.21 5.45 12.43
CA SER A 63 -14.50 4.97 11.89
C SER A 63 -15.32 4.20 12.93
N LEU A 64 -14.66 3.38 13.74
CA LEU A 64 -15.31 2.62 14.82
C LEU A 64 -15.79 3.53 15.96
N GLN A 65 -14.99 4.54 16.33
CA GLN A 65 -15.33 5.49 17.38
C GLN A 65 -16.48 6.43 16.96
N THR A 66 -16.42 6.97 15.74
CA THR A 66 -17.40 7.95 15.25
C THR A 66 -18.64 7.32 14.63
N ARG A 67 -18.60 6.02 14.32
CA ARG A 67 -19.67 5.28 13.60
C ARG A 67 -20.06 5.91 12.26
N VAL A 68 -19.16 6.67 11.64
CA VAL A 68 -19.41 7.31 10.33
C VAL A 68 -19.58 6.29 9.19
N PHE A 69 -18.96 5.11 9.34
CA PHE A 69 -19.13 3.95 8.47
C PHE A 69 -19.70 2.76 9.23
N ALA A 70 -20.14 1.74 8.49
CA ALA A 70 -20.53 0.47 9.07
C ALA A 70 -19.35 -0.15 9.84
N THR A 71 -19.61 -0.81 10.95
CA THR A 71 -18.58 -1.38 11.84
C THR A 71 -17.67 -2.38 11.14
N TRP A 72 -18.18 -3.15 10.17
CA TRP A 72 -17.38 -4.09 9.39
C TRP A 72 -16.32 -3.41 8.50
N ILE A 73 -16.58 -2.19 8.01
CA ILE A 73 -15.60 -1.39 7.25
C ILE A 73 -14.47 -0.95 8.18
N GLY A 74 -14.83 -0.48 9.38
CA GLY A 74 -13.86 -0.06 10.39
C GLY A 74 -12.95 -1.21 10.82
N TRP A 75 -13.54 -2.37 11.15
CA TRP A 75 -12.77 -3.55 11.54
C TRP A 75 -11.91 -4.13 10.42
N SER A 76 -12.42 -4.23 9.19
CA SER A 76 -11.61 -4.69 8.05
C SER A 76 -10.41 -3.77 7.80
N SER A 77 -10.58 -2.45 7.95
CA SER A 77 -9.47 -1.50 7.87
C SER A 77 -8.38 -1.78 8.91
N VAL A 78 -8.77 -2.03 10.18
CA VAL A 78 -7.84 -2.35 11.27
C VAL A 78 -7.11 -3.68 11.00
N VAL A 79 -7.83 -4.72 10.58
CA VAL A 79 -7.22 -6.04 10.31
C VAL A 79 -6.22 -5.95 9.17
N ILE A 80 -6.58 -5.29 8.07
CA ILE A 80 -5.68 -5.10 6.91
C ILE A 80 -4.47 -4.26 7.32
N ALA A 81 -4.65 -3.22 8.13
CA ALA A 81 -3.55 -2.41 8.64
C ALA A 81 -2.54 -3.25 9.42
N LEU A 82 -3.00 -4.04 10.39
CA LEU A 82 -2.13 -4.90 11.19
C LEU A 82 -1.43 -5.93 10.30
N ALA A 83 -2.13 -6.52 9.34
CA ALA A 83 -1.57 -7.47 8.40
C ALA A 83 -0.50 -6.84 7.50
N LEU A 84 -0.66 -5.58 7.06
CA LEU A 84 0.37 -4.84 6.32
C LEU A 84 1.61 -4.53 7.17
N LEU A 85 1.41 -4.11 8.42
CA LEU A 85 2.50 -3.82 9.34
C LEU A 85 3.31 -5.07 9.70
N VAL A 86 2.64 -6.20 9.92
CA VAL A 86 3.30 -7.49 10.13
C VAL A 86 3.93 -7.99 8.83
N GLY A 87 3.22 -7.90 7.71
CA GLY A 87 3.71 -8.30 6.39
C GLY A 87 5.01 -7.61 6.01
N ARG A 88 5.19 -6.34 6.43
CA ARG A 88 6.46 -5.62 6.24
C ARG A 88 7.66 -6.35 6.83
N CYS A 89 7.52 -7.03 7.97
CA CYS A 89 8.60 -7.78 8.61
C CYS A 89 8.99 -9.03 7.82
N PHE A 90 8.07 -9.56 7.02
CA PHE A 90 8.22 -10.77 6.21
C PHE A 90 8.17 -10.47 4.71
N TRP A 91 8.56 -9.26 4.30
CA TRP A 91 8.39 -8.75 2.93
C TRP A 91 9.06 -9.57 1.82
N THR A 92 10.02 -10.43 2.17
CA THR A 92 10.68 -11.35 1.23
C THR A 92 9.83 -12.60 0.93
N ASP A 93 8.82 -12.89 1.75
CA ASP A 93 7.85 -13.96 1.52
C ASP A 93 6.73 -13.45 0.59
N GLN A 94 6.41 -14.22 -0.46
CA GLN A 94 5.36 -13.86 -1.41
C GLN A 94 3.97 -13.74 -0.74
N THR A 95 3.73 -14.49 0.32
CA THR A 95 2.46 -14.43 1.07
C THR A 95 2.26 -13.08 1.78
N ALA A 96 3.35 -12.36 2.07
CA ALA A 96 3.30 -11.03 2.67
C ALA A 96 2.68 -9.97 1.73
N PHE A 97 2.50 -10.29 0.44
CA PHE A 97 1.80 -9.43 -0.52
C PHE A 97 0.27 -9.47 -0.38
N GLY A 98 -0.30 -10.51 0.23
CA GLY A 98 -1.75 -10.68 0.38
C GLY A 98 -2.47 -9.48 1.02
N PRO A 99 -1.98 -8.93 2.15
CA PRO A 99 -2.57 -7.74 2.78
C PRO A 99 -2.61 -6.51 1.88
N TYR A 100 -1.63 -6.34 0.98
CA TYR A 100 -1.61 -5.24 0.03
C TYR A 100 -2.73 -5.37 -1.02
N VAL A 101 -3.02 -6.59 -1.47
CA VAL A 101 -4.18 -6.86 -2.35
C VAL A 101 -5.49 -6.58 -1.61
N LEU A 102 -5.61 -7.01 -0.35
CA LEU A 102 -6.79 -6.75 0.47
C LEU A 102 -7.02 -5.25 0.68
N TYR A 103 -5.94 -4.47 0.86
CA TYR A 103 -6.01 -3.01 0.92
C TYR A 103 -6.64 -2.42 -0.35
N TRP A 104 -6.23 -2.85 -1.54
CA TRP A 104 -6.82 -2.35 -2.79
C TRP A 104 -8.30 -2.68 -2.92
N ILE A 105 -8.69 -3.91 -2.55
CA ILE A 105 -10.10 -4.31 -2.53
C ILE A 105 -10.88 -3.41 -1.55
N TRP A 106 -10.35 -3.21 -0.34
CA TRP A 106 -10.97 -2.35 0.66
C TRP A 106 -11.10 -0.90 0.17
N LEU A 107 -10.08 -0.37 -0.49
CA LEU A 107 -10.07 0.99 -1.05
C LEU A 107 -11.15 1.18 -2.13
N ILE A 108 -11.31 0.18 -3.00
CA ILE A 108 -12.38 0.19 -4.02
C ILE A 108 -13.75 0.15 -3.34
N VAL A 109 -13.94 -0.76 -2.38
CA VAL A 109 -15.20 -0.92 -1.65
C VAL A 109 -15.60 0.38 -0.94
N ILE A 110 -14.70 1.01 -0.19
CA ILE A 110 -15.00 2.27 0.49
C ILE A 110 -15.23 3.42 -0.50
N GLY A 111 -14.50 3.44 -1.61
CA GLY A 111 -14.70 4.41 -2.69
C GLY A 111 -16.10 4.31 -3.31
N VAL A 112 -16.57 3.09 -3.60
CA VAL A 112 -17.93 2.83 -4.10
C VAL A 112 -18.98 3.28 -3.08
N ILE A 113 -18.82 2.92 -1.80
CA ILE A 113 -19.75 3.33 -0.73
C ILE A 113 -19.84 4.85 -0.63
N LEU A 114 -18.70 5.54 -0.65
CA LEU A 114 -18.65 7.00 -0.59
C LEU A 114 -19.30 7.64 -1.81
N PHE A 115 -19.03 7.12 -3.01
CA PHE A 115 -19.63 7.60 -4.25
C PHE A 115 -21.16 7.47 -4.24
N ILE A 116 -21.69 6.31 -3.85
CA ILE A 116 -23.14 6.07 -3.75
C ILE A 116 -23.76 7.02 -2.71
N ARG A 117 -23.14 7.18 -1.54
CA ARG A 117 -23.62 8.09 -0.49
C ARG A 117 -23.61 9.56 -0.93
N ALA A 118 -22.62 9.98 -1.70
CA ALA A 118 -22.55 11.34 -2.24
C ALA A 118 -23.68 11.60 -3.23
N ARG A 119 -23.95 10.65 -4.14
CA ARG A 119 -25.07 10.71 -5.09
C ARG A 119 -26.44 10.77 -4.42
N ALA A 120 -26.63 10.09 -3.30
CA ALA A 120 -27.91 10.09 -2.58
C ALA A 120 -28.22 11.40 -1.84
N LYS A 121 -27.25 12.31 -1.71
CA LYS A 121 -27.40 13.59 -1.00
C LYS A 121 -27.58 14.80 -1.93
N GLY A 122 -27.39 14.64 -3.24
CA GLY A 122 -27.58 15.68 -4.25
C GLY A 122 -28.86 15.46 -5.03
#